data_AF-A0A6C0HJF0-F1
#
_entry.id   AF-A0A6C0HJF0-F1
#
_cell.length_a   1.000
_cell.length_b   1.000
_cell.length_c   1.000
_cell.angle_alpha   90.00
_cell.angle_beta   90.00
_cell.angle_gamma   90.00
#
_symmetry.space_group_name_H-M   'P 1'
#
loop_
_entity.id
_entity.type
_entity.pdbx_description
1 polymer ?
#
loop_
_entity_poly.entity_id
_entity_poly.type
_entity_poly.pdbx_seq_one_letter_code
_entity_poly.pdbx_strand_id
1 'polypeptide(L)'
;MAGGLLNLIAVGNANVFLTGNPDKTYFRIAYSKYTNFGLQKFRIDFTGTRDLRLTEQSTFTFKMPRYAELVMDTYLVLTIPDIWSPIYPRQSYNATTAADDTGTNGKFAPYEFRWIEDLGTHMIKEIEIVCGAFTLSKYSGEYLAAMVDRDFTAEKKLLFNKMSGNVIELNNPALAHDRLNTYPNAVFLEENDTTSDRTFITYPLTSPTVGVEPSIRGRNIYIPINSWFTLNSRCALPLVAMQYHELEIRVTLRPIQELFQVRDVFDPLNDFPYIQPDFNQDRFQMYRFLQSPLKKNITDPTAYSNKFNTWNADIHLISTYAFLSKEEAKIFAKEDQVYLIKDVFTYKYDNISGTKNVKLDSKGMVSSWMWYLQRNDVNLRNEWSNYTNWAYRRLPTNVRRCPAFLTFDVDGNTGLFTSGNFSVENQKDILITCGILLDGKYRETTMPRGVFDYVEKYTRTGGCAKEGLYCYNFCLDTSPLTYQPSGAINLGMFQKVELEINTFAPQIDREGSKFDIICDAVTGNAIAVNKQNWRLFEYTYNMVLFEERYNVLSFIGGSVGTLYAR
;
A
#
# COMPACT_ATOMS: atom_id res chain seq x y z
N MET A 1 -7.40 61.02 21.13
CA MET A 1 -7.63 60.51 19.76
C MET A 1 -7.66 58.99 19.85
N ALA A 2 -8.67 58.31 19.28
CA ALA A 2 -8.75 56.85 19.37
C ALA A 2 -7.59 56.18 18.60
N GLY A 3 -6.98 55.14 19.16
CA GLY A 3 -5.74 54.54 18.63
C GLY A 3 -5.83 54.07 17.17
N GLY A 4 -6.98 53.57 16.72
CA GLY A 4 -7.20 53.16 15.33
C GLY A 4 -7.18 54.31 14.32
N LEU A 5 -7.52 55.53 14.75
CA LEU A 5 -7.53 56.71 13.88
C LEU A 5 -6.11 57.17 13.52
N LEU A 6 -5.13 56.93 14.40
CA LEU A 6 -3.73 57.26 14.14
C LEU A 6 -3.18 56.49 12.93
N ASN A 7 -3.63 55.25 12.73
CA ASN A 7 -3.20 54.41 11.60
C ASN A 7 -3.75 54.94 10.26
N LEU A 8 -4.92 55.59 10.27
CA LEU A 8 -5.51 56.21 9.07
C LEU A 8 -4.88 57.57 8.74
N ILE A 9 -4.33 58.26 9.73
CA ILE A 9 -3.65 59.56 9.54
C ILE A 9 -2.20 59.35 9.09
N ALA A 10 -1.57 58.23 9.44
CA ALA A 10 -0.21 57.87 9.06
C ALA A 10 -0.07 57.40 7.60
N VAL A 11 -0.49 58.23 6.63
CA VAL A 11 -0.38 57.95 5.19
C VAL A 11 0.80 58.70 4.57
N GLY A 12 1.63 58.00 3.80
CA GLY A 12 2.73 58.59 3.02
C GLY A 12 3.05 57.79 1.75
N ASN A 13 4.19 58.09 1.11
CA ASN A 13 4.59 57.43 -0.15
C ASN A 13 4.72 55.90 -0.04
N ALA A 14 5.03 55.38 1.16
CA ALA A 14 5.10 53.95 1.41
C ALA A 14 3.73 53.25 1.30
N ASN A 15 2.61 53.97 1.44
CA ASN A 15 1.27 53.38 1.36
C ASN A 15 0.82 53.14 -0.08
N VAL A 16 1.51 53.69 -1.09
CA VAL A 16 1.04 53.65 -2.49
C VAL A 16 0.90 52.22 -3.02
N PHE A 17 1.82 51.30 -2.69
CA PHE A 17 1.78 49.92 -3.19
C PHE A 17 0.77 49.01 -2.46
N LEU A 18 0.16 49.46 -1.36
CA LEU A 18 -0.84 48.69 -0.61
C LEU A 18 -2.23 49.34 -0.58
N THR A 19 -2.31 50.66 -0.40
CA THR A 19 -3.57 51.38 -0.13
C THR A 19 -3.70 52.70 -0.92
N GLY A 20 -2.85 52.96 -1.92
CA GLY A 20 -2.90 54.20 -2.71
C GLY A 20 -4.17 54.34 -3.55
N ASN A 21 -4.56 53.26 -4.24
CA ASN A 21 -5.82 53.10 -4.98
C ASN A 21 -6.33 51.68 -4.74
N PRO A 22 -7.17 51.45 -3.70
CA PRO A 22 -7.54 50.10 -3.31
C PRO A 22 -8.52 49.46 -4.30
N ASP A 23 -8.10 48.37 -4.95
CA ASP A 23 -8.95 47.56 -5.84
C ASP A 23 -9.84 46.54 -5.08
N LYS A 24 -9.55 46.33 -3.80
CA LYS A 24 -10.22 45.34 -2.96
C LYS A 24 -10.49 45.92 -1.58
N THR A 25 -11.66 45.58 -1.02
CA THR A 25 -11.99 45.85 0.39
C THR A 25 -12.14 44.53 1.15
N TYR A 26 -11.69 44.51 2.40
CA TYR A 26 -11.91 43.38 3.31
C TYR A 26 -13.27 43.44 4.01
N PHE A 27 -14.01 44.54 3.85
CA PHE A 27 -15.26 44.81 4.57
C PHE A 27 -16.52 44.61 3.72
N ARG A 28 -16.36 44.16 2.46
CA ARG A 28 -17.46 43.75 1.59
C ARG A 28 -17.03 42.58 0.73
N ILE A 29 -17.78 41.48 0.80
CA ILE A 29 -17.55 40.28 -0.01
C ILE A 29 -18.60 40.26 -1.14
N ALA A 30 -18.13 40.25 -2.39
CA ALA A 30 -18.97 39.97 -3.56
C ALA A 30 -18.86 38.48 -3.89
N TYR A 31 -19.98 37.80 -4.14
CA TYR A 31 -20.01 36.40 -4.58
C TYR A 31 -20.49 36.31 -6.04
N SER A 32 -19.97 35.33 -6.77
CA SER A 32 -20.43 35.03 -8.14
C SER A 32 -21.60 34.05 -8.09
N LYS A 33 -22.64 34.31 -8.88
CA LYS A 33 -23.72 33.33 -9.08
C LYS A 33 -23.20 32.17 -9.94
N TYR A 34 -23.53 30.94 -9.56
CA TYR A 34 -23.15 29.72 -10.27
C TYR A 34 -24.36 29.11 -11.00
N THR A 35 -24.12 28.20 -11.94
CA THR A 35 -25.18 27.45 -12.65
C THR A 35 -25.83 26.43 -11.71
N ASN A 36 -27.14 26.21 -11.84
CA ASN A 36 -27.83 25.29 -10.94
C ASN A 36 -27.48 23.82 -11.26
N PHE A 37 -27.04 23.07 -10.25
CA PHE A 37 -26.73 21.64 -10.37
C PHE A 37 -27.19 20.87 -9.13
N GLY A 38 -27.38 19.56 -9.28
CA GLY A 38 -27.70 18.64 -8.19
C GLY A 38 -26.71 17.48 -8.12
N LEU A 39 -26.42 16.96 -6.93
CA LEU A 39 -25.53 15.81 -6.74
C LEU A 39 -26.29 14.63 -6.15
N GLN A 40 -26.09 13.43 -6.70
CA GLN A 40 -26.63 12.19 -6.13
C GLN A 40 -25.62 11.06 -6.24
N LYS A 41 -25.54 10.21 -5.22
CA LYS A 41 -24.72 9.01 -5.24
C LYS A 41 -25.53 7.83 -5.77
N PHE A 42 -24.92 7.03 -6.64
CA PHE A 42 -25.49 5.79 -7.15
C PHE A 42 -24.55 4.62 -6.87
N ARG A 43 -25.14 3.48 -6.50
CA ARG A 43 -24.46 2.19 -6.44
C ARG A 43 -24.46 1.58 -7.85
N ILE A 44 -23.29 1.15 -8.30
CA ILE A 44 -23.07 0.50 -9.58
C ILE A 44 -22.57 -0.91 -9.29
N ASP A 45 -23.45 -1.86 -9.52
CA ASP A 45 -23.23 -3.27 -9.21
C ASP A 45 -22.46 -3.99 -10.33
N PHE A 46 -21.59 -4.92 -9.94
CA PHE A 46 -20.94 -5.82 -10.89
C PHE A 46 -21.93 -6.86 -11.43
N THR A 47 -21.82 -7.17 -12.72
CA THR A 47 -22.60 -8.22 -13.39
C THR A 47 -21.77 -9.51 -13.49
N GLY A 48 -22.00 -10.44 -12.56
CA GLY A 48 -21.29 -11.72 -12.50
C GLY A 48 -21.04 -12.17 -11.07
N THR A 49 -20.19 -13.21 -10.91
CA THR A 49 -19.77 -13.70 -9.59
C THR A 49 -18.88 -12.67 -8.90
N ARG A 50 -19.18 -12.36 -7.63
CA ARG A 50 -18.47 -11.35 -6.82
C ARG A 50 -17.45 -11.96 -5.85
N ASP A 51 -17.17 -13.25 -6.03
CA ASP A 51 -16.22 -13.97 -5.18
C ASP A 51 -14.79 -13.64 -5.59
N LEU A 52 -13.96 -13.37 -4.59
CA LEU A 52 -12.53 -13.20 -4.78
C LEU A 52 -11.85 -14.57 -4.90
N ARG A 53 -10.90 -14.67 -5.83
CA ARG A 53 -10.09 -15.88 -6.00
C ARG A 53 -8.98 -15.94 -4.93
N LEU A 54 -8.69 -17.16 -4.48
CA LEU A 54 -7.73 -17.41 -3.40
C LEU A 54 -6.28 -17.14 -3.81
N THR A 55 -5.89 -17.68 -4.97
CA THR A 55 -4.52 -17.72 -5.48
C THR A 55 -4.34 -16.95 -6.79
N GLU A 56 -5.44 -16.62 -7.48
CA GLU A 56 -5.44 -15.91 -8.76
C GLU A 56 -6.01 -14.49 -8.64
N GLN A 57 -5.64 -13.62 -9.58
CA GLN A 57 -6.18 -12.27 -9.64
C GLN A 57 -7.64 -12.29 -10.10
N SER A 58 -8.43 -11.32 -9.63
CA SER A 58 -9.86 -11.21 -9.99
C SER A 58 -10.11 -9.85 -10.64
N THR A 59 -10.64 -9.82 -11.86
CA THR A 59 -10.93 -8.58 -12.60
C THR A 59 -12.43 -8.32 -12.66
N PHE A 60 -12.83 -7.12 -12.23
CA PHE A 60 -14.22 -6.65 -12.21
C PHE A 60 -14.36 -5.47 -13.17
N THR A 61 -15.29 -5.57 -14.12
CA THR A 61 -15.59 -4.51 -15.09
C THR A 61 -16.92 -3.87 -14.77
N PHE A 62 -16.90 -2.57 -14.48
CA PHE A 62 -18.08 -1.77 -14.18
C PHE A 62 -18.41 -0.87 -15.36
N LYS A 63 -19.58 -1.10 -15.94
CA LYS A 63 -20.16 -0.22 -16.95
C LYS A 63 -20.83 0.95 -16.25
N MET A 64 -20.40 2.17 -16.56
CA MET A 64 -20.89 3.37 -15.89
C MET A 64 -22.22 3.79 -16.51
N PRO A 65 -23.35 3.68 -15.78
CA PRO A 65 -24.65 4.06 -16.30
C PRO A 65 -24.74 5.57 -16.50
N ARG A 66 -25.51 6.00 -17.50
CA ARG A 66 -25.74 7.42 -17.81
C ARG A 66 -26.92 7.98 -17.02
N TYR A 67 -26.81 8.00 -15.68
CA TYR A 67 -27.86 8.55 -14.83
C TYR A 67 -27.93 10.08 -14.84
N ALA A 68 -26.80 10.76 -15.10
CA ALA A 68 -26.70 12.21 -15.18
C ALA A 68 -25.65 12.64 -16.22
N GLU A 69 -25.45 13.95 -16.38
CA GLU A 69 -24.54 14.52 -17.36
C GLU A 69 -23.06 14.37 -17.01
N LEU A 70 -22.68 14.45 -15.71
CA LEU A 70 -21.29 14.34 -15.26
C LEU A 70 -21.10 13.24 -14.21
N VAL A 71 -19.92 12.63 -14.21
CA VAL A 71 -19.44 11.73 -13.14
C VAL A 71 -18.30 12.39 -12.38
N MET A 72 -18.35 12.28 -11.06
CA MET A 72 -17.39 12.85 -10.11
C MET A 72 -16.81 11.73 -9.23
N ASP A 73 -16.67 11.99 -7.93
CA ASP A 73 -16.16 11.08 -6.91
C ASP A 73 -16.64 9.64 -7.13
N THR A 74 -15.70 8.70 -7.18
CA THR A 74 -15.99 7.28 -7.36
C THR A 74 -15.18 6.48 -6.34
N TYR A 75 -15.87 5.57 -5.66
CA TYR A 75 -15.32 4.73 -4.61
C TYR A 75 -15.57 3.27 -4.97
N LEU A 76 -14.53 2.44 -4.88
CA LEU A 76 -14.66 0.99 -4.86
C LEU A 76 -15.06 0.57 -3.45
N VAL A 77 -16.14 -0.20 -3.35
CA VAL A 77 -16.65 -0.70 -2.07
C VAL A 77 -16.63 -2.21 -2.09
N LEU A 78 -16.13 -2.79 -1.00
CA LEU A 78 -16.14 -4.21 -0.75
C LEU A 78 -16.28 -4.49 0.76
N THR A 79 -16.84 -5.65 1.08
CA THR A 79 -17.07 -6.11 2.45
C THR A 79 -15.96 -7.08 2.85
N ILE A 80 -15.18 -6.72 3.87
CA ILE A 80 -14.27 -7.67 4.53
C ILE A 80 -15.06 -8.53 5.53
N PRO A 81 -14.79 -9.84 5.63
CA PRO A 81 -15.55 -10.74 6.48
C PRO A 81 -15.12 -10.61 7.94
N ASP A 82 -15.94 -11.13 8.84
CA ASP A 82 -15.49 -11.46 10.19
C ASP A 82 -14.39 -12.54 10.09
N ILE A 83 -13.32 -12.38 10.87
CA ILE A 83 -12.19 -13.29 10.92
C ILE A 83 -12.06 -13.91 12.29
N TRP A 84 -11.98 -15.23 12.33
CA TRP A 84 -11.63 -16.01 13.51
C TRP A 84 -10.21 -16.53 13.36
N SER A 85 -9.28 -16.12 14.22
CA SER A 85 -7.91 -16.62 14.21
C SER A 85 -7.72 -17.66 15.33
N PRO A 86 -7.78 -18.96 15.02
CA PRO A 86 -7.70 -19.99 16.04
C PRO A 86 -6.27 -20.24 16.53
N ILE A 87 -6.15 -21.11 17.53
CA ILE A 87 -4.88 -21.64 18.02
C ILE A 87 -4.68 -23.04 17.48
N TYR A 88 -3.54 -23.28 16.82
CA TYR A 88 -3.17 -24.62 16.38
C TYR A 88 -2.80 -25.48 17.59
N PRO A 89 -3.37 -26.70 17.70
CA PRO A 89 -3.14 -27.58 18.84
C PRO A 89 -1.68 -28.01 18.94
N ARG A 90 -1.25 -28.35 20.15
CA ARG A 90 0.04 -29.01 20.35
C ARG A 90 0.12 -30.34 19.58
N GLN A 91 1.19 -30.53 18.82
CA GLN A 91 1.50 -31.79 18.16
C GLN A 91 2.90 -32.27 18.58
N SER A 92 3.00 -33.55 18.96
CA SER A 92 4.28 -34.15 19.34
C SER A 92 5.24 -34.20 18.14
N TYR A 93 6.52 -33.90 18.39
CA TYR A 93 7.61 -34.02 17.42
C TYR A 93 7.88 -35.50 17.10
N ASN A 94 7.69 -35.93 15.84
CA ASN A 94 8.07 -37.28 15.39
C ASN A 94 9.43 -37.21 14.67
N ALA A 95 10.50 -37.43 15.43
CA ALA A 95 11.90 -37.28 15.01
C ALA A 95 12.45 -38.44 14.15
N THR A 96 11.68 -39.02 13.22
CA THR A 96 12.19 -40.16 12.42
C THR A 96 12.84 -39.74 11.09
N THR A 97 12.59 -38.53 10.59
CA THR A 97 13.24 -37.98 9.39
C THR A 97 13.49 -36.49 9.60
N ALA A 98 14.76 -36.07 9.62
CA ALA A 98 15.17 -34.67 9.83
C ALA A 98 14.86 -33.74 8.64
N ALA A 99 13.93 -34.13 7.76
CA ALA A 99 13.64 -33.47 6.49
C ALA A 99 12.15 -33.09 6.29
N ASP A 100 11.25 -33.41 7.23
CA ASP A 100 9.82 -33.09 7.09
C ASP A 100 9.40 -31.95 8.04
N ASP A 101 8.72 -30.95 7.48
CA ASP A 101 8.02 -29.80 8.08
C ASP A 101 6.94 -30.24 9.10
N THR A 102 7.35 -30.77 10.26
CA THR A 102 6.47 -31.64 11.07
C THR A 102 6.25 -31.16 12.52
N GLY A 103 5.32 -30.20 12.63
CA GLY A 103 4.53 -29.98 13.86
C GLY A 103 4.98 -28.84 14.76
N THR A 104 4.18 -28.55 15.79
CA THR A 104 4.36 -27.39 16.67
C THR A 104 5.40 -27.58 17.79
N ASN A 105 6.21 -28.64 17.72
CA ASN A 105 7.17 -29.04 18.77
C ASN A 105 6.54 -29.09 20.18
N GLY A 106 5.33 -29.67 20.28
CA GLY A 106 4.59 -29.81 21.53
C GLY A 106 4.00 -28.51 22.11
N LYS A 107 4.10 -27.38 21.39
CA LYS A 107 3.58 -26.07 21.83
C LYS A 107 2.24 -25.75 21.15
N PHE A 108 1.42 -24.92 21.80
CA PHE A 108 0.29 -24.28 21.12
C PHE A 108 0.82 -23.14 20.24
N ALA A 109 0.35 -23.03 19.01
CA ALA A 109 0.81 -22.03 18.06
C ALA A 109 -0.40 -21.23 17.52
N PRO A 110 -0.59 -19.97 17.96
CA PRO A 110 -1.67 -19.13 17.42
C PRO A 110 -1.35 -18.67 16.00
N TYR A 111 -2.36 -18.64 15.12
CA TYR A 111 -2.17 -18.09 13.76
C TYR A 111 -2.02 -16.57 13.74
N GLU A 112 -2.56 -15.89 14.75
CA GLU A 112 -2.59 -14.41 14.88
C GLU A 112 -2.88 -13.66 13.58
N PHE A 113 -3.95 -14.04 12.88
CA PHE A 113 -4.31 -13.46 11.58
C PHE A 113 -4.26 -11.92 11.60
N ARG A 114 -3.62 -11.31 10.61
CA ARG A 114 -3.69 -9.86 10.41
C ARG A 114 -3.83 -9.51 8.94
N TRP A 115 -4.67 -8.53 8.63
CA TRP A 115 -4.71 -7.96 7.29
C TRP A 115 -3.42 -7.21 7.00
N ILE A 116 -3.04 -7.10 5.73
CA ILE A 116 -1.91 -6.27 5.34
C ILE A 116 -2.16 -4.79 5.68
N GLU A 117 -1.09 -4.05 5.88
CA GLU A 117 -1.17 -2.60 5.97
C GLU A 117 -1.55 -1.97 4.62
N ASP A 118 -2.25 -0.84 4.68
CA ASP A 118 -2.87 -0.17 3.53
C ASP A 118 -3.71 -1.14 2.66
N LEU A 119 -4.49 -2.02 3.33
CA LEU A 119 -5.30 -3.09 2.74
C LEU A 119 -6.06 -2.64 1.49
N GLY A 120 -6.87 -1.58 1.60
CA GLY A 120 -7.72 -1.15 0.49
C GLY A 120 -6.93 -0.76 -0.76
N THR A 121 -5.83 -0.02 -0.61
CA THR A 121 -4.98 0.35 -1.74
C THR A 121 -4.19 -0.84 -2.27
N HIS A 122 -3.56 -1.65 -1.42
CA HIS A 122 -2.76 -2.77 -1.89
C HIS A 122 -3.59 -3.93 -2.43
N MET A 123 -4.86 -4.07 -2.03
CA MET A 123 -5.79 -5.04 -2.62
C MET A 123 -5.99 -4.80 -4.12
N ILE A 124 -5.92 -3.54 -4.54
CA ILE A 124 -6.03 -3.16 -5.94
C ILE A 124 -4.67 -3.40 -6.62
N LYS A 125 -4.64 -4.36 -7.53
CA LYS A 125 -3.48 -4.57 -8.41
C LYS A 125 -3.41 -3.43 -9.42
N GLU A 126 -4.53 -3.12 -10.05
CA GLU A 126 -4.63 -2.15 -11.13
C GLU A 126 -6.05 -1.62 -11.31
N ILE A 127 -6.17 -0.36 -11.68
CA ILE A 127 -7.40 0.28 -12.16
C ILE A 127 -7.14 0.75 -13.59
N GLU A 128 -8.05 0.42 -14.50
CA GLU A 128 -8.09 0.94 -15.85
C GLU A 128 -9.41 1.67 -16.08
N ILE A 129 -9.32 2.89 -16.59
CA ILE A 129 -10.49 3.65 -17.02
C ILE A 129 -10.47 3.64 -18.54
N VAL A 130 -11.42 2.90 -19.11
CA VAL A 130 -11.50 2.61 -20.53
C VAL A 130 -12.76 3.23 -21.09
N CYS A 131 -12.66 3.74 -22.31
CA CYS A 131 -13.78 4.22 -23.06
C CYS A 131 -13.73 3.67 -24.49
N GLY A 132 -14.64 2.76 -24.82
CA GLY A 132 -14.58 2.03 -26.09
C GLY A 132 -13.26 1.27 -26.24
N ALA A 133 -12.46 1.64 -27.25
CA ALA A 133 -11.15 1.04 -27.52
C ALA A 133 -9.97 1.78 -26.84
N PHE A 134 -10.21 2.94 -26.21
CA PHE A 134 -9.15 3.79 -25.67
C PHE A 134 -9.03 3.63 -24.15
N THR A 135 -7.82 3.37 -23.65
CA THR A 135 -7.50 3.46 -22.23
C THR A 135 -7.16 4.90 -21.87
N LEU A 136 -8.00 5.55 -21.07
CA LEU A 136 -7.83 6.95 -20.69
C LEU A 136 -6.84 7.12 -19.55
N SER A 137 -6.82 6.18 -18.60
CA SER A 137 -5.83 6.13 -17.52
C SER A 137 -5.69 4.72 -16.99
N LYS A 138 -4.48 4.39 -16.53
CA LYS A 138 -4.12 3.10 -15.93
C LYS A 138 -3.09 3.31 -14.83
N TYR A 139 -3.39 2.84 -13.63
CA TYR A 139 -2.51 2.99 -12.47
C TYR A 139 -2.76 1.90 -11.43
N SER A 140 -1.77 1.66 -10.57
CA SER A 140 -1.82 0.63 -9.54
C SER A 140 -2.35 1.16 -8.20
N GLY A 141 -2.77 0.24 -7.33
CA GLY A 141 -3.08 0.58 -5.94
C GLY A 141 -1.84 1.03 -5.14
N GLU A 142 -0.65 0.56 -5.53
CA GLU A 142 0.64 1.01 -4.96
C GLU A 142 0.86 2.51 -5.22
N TYR A 143 0.52 2.98 -6.43
CA TYR A 143 0.55 4.41 -6.76
C TYR A 143 -0.48 5.21 -5.93
N LEU A 144 -1.69 4.69 -5.74
CA LEU A 144 -2.71 5.34 -4.91
C LEU A 144 -2.24 5.56 -3.47
N ALA A 145 -1.62 4.54 -2.86
CA ALA A 145 -1.04 4.65 -1.53
C ALA A 145 0.07 5.72 -1.50
N ALA A 146 0.98 5.70 -2.48
CA ALA A 146 2.09 6.64 -2.57
C ALA A 146 1.61 8.10 -2.76
N MET A 147 0.63 8.32 -3.63
CA MET A 147 0.04 9.64 -3.89
C MET A 147 -0.65 10.19 -2.64
N VAL A 148 -1.44 9.38 -1.94
CA VAL A 148 -2.09 9.82 -0.68
C VAL A 148 -1.04 10.12 0.39
N ASP A 149 0.00 9.29 0.50
CA ASP A 149 1.08 9.53 1.45
C ASP A 149 1.86 10.82 1.16
N ARG A 150 2.11 11.14 -0.12
CA ARG A 150 2.87 12.32 -0.55
C ARG A 150 2.05 13.61 -0.48
N ASP A 151 0.80 13.59 -0.94
CA ASP A 151 0.09 14.82 -1.28
C ASP A 151 -1.02 15.23 -0.31
N PHE A 152 -1.52 14.31 0.52
CA PHE A 152 -2.67 14.59 1.40
C PHE A 152 -2.21 15.11 2.77
N THR A 153 -3.02 16.00 3.36
CA THR A 153 -2.81 16.45 4.75
C THR A 153 -3.06 15.32 5.73
N ALA A 154 -2.51 15.45 6.95
CA ALA A 154 -2.61 14.42 7.99
C ALA A 154 -4.05 14.03 8.32
N GLU A 155 -4.98 14.98 8.37
CA GLU A 155 -6.39 14.74 8.70
C GLU A 155 -7.10 13.98 7.59
N LYS A 156 -6.86 14.36 6.32
CA LYS A 156 -7.45 13.69 5.17
C LYS A 156 -6.87 12.30 4.95
N LYS A 157 -5.57 12.13 5.18
CA LYS A 157 -4.89 10.83 5.18
C LYS A 157 -5.41 9.92 6.31
N LEU A 158 -5.65 10.45 7.51
CA LEU A 158 -6.26 9.68 8.60
C LEU A 158 -7.68 9.21 8.25
N LEU A 159 -8.50 10.08 7.64
CA LEU A 159 -9.83 9.68 7.16
C LEU A 159 -9.73 8.63 6.05
N PHE A 160 -8.81 8.82 5.09
CA PHE A 160 -8.55 7.85 4.03
C PHE A 160 -8.20 6.47 4.62
N ASN A 161 -7.27 6.42 5.57
CA ASN A 161 -6.88 5.19 6.25
C ASN A 161 -8.05 4.49 6.96
N LYS A 162 -8.93 5.26 7.60
CA LYS A 162 -10.16 4.69 8.22
C LYS A 162 -11.11 4.10 7.18
N MET A 163 -11.29 4.78 6.04
CA MET A 163 -12.20 4.32 4.97
C MET A 163 -11.64 3.11 4.22
N SER A 164 -10.34 3.08 3.93
CA SER A 164 -9.67 2.03 3.15
C SER A 164 -9.22 0.82 3.97
N GLY A 165 -9.47 0.80 5.29
CA GLY A 165 -9.12 -0.33 6.16
C GLY A 165 -7.67 -0.35 6.64
N ASN A 166 -6.95 0.77 6.56
CA ASN A 166 -5.62 0.90 7.15
C ASN A 166 -5.69 1.35 8.62
N VAL A 167 -6.21 0.48 9.47
CA VAL A 167 -6.39 0.74 10.91
C VAL A 167 -5.77 -0.38 11.74
N ILE A 168 -5.31 -0.03 12.94
CA ILE A 168 -4.68 -0.97 13.87
C ILE A 168 -5.56 -2.18 14.20
N GLU A 169 -6.88 -2.01 14.21
CA GLU A 169 -7.85 -3.10 14.44
C GLU A 169 -7.76 -4.22 13.40
N LEU A 170 -7.34 -3.90 12.16
CA LEU A 170 -7.26 -4.85 11.06
C LEU A 170 -5.83 -5.37 10.86
N ASN A 171 -4.83 -4.48 10.93
CA ASN A 171 -3.43 -4.81 10.62
C ASN A 171 -2.60 -5.22 11.86
N ASN A 172 -3.03 -4.86 13.08
CA ASN A 172 -2.38 -5.26 14.32
C ASN A 172 -3.39 -5.43 15.47
N PRO A 173 -4.23 -6.49 15.43
CA PRO A 173 -5.27 -6.70 16.43
C PRO A 173 -4.74 -6.88 17.87
N ALA A 174 -3.47 -7.26 18.04
CA ALA A 174 -2.84 -7.45 19.34
C ALA A 174 -2.61 -6.14 20.13
N LEU A 175 -2.60 -4.99 19.43
CA LEU A 175 -2.46 -3.65 20.01
C LEU A 175 -3.73 -2.80 19.91
N ALA A 176 -4.79 -3.33 19.29
CA ALA A 176 -6.07 -2.63 19.15
C ALA A 176 -6.88 -2.68 20.46
N HIS A 177 -7.79 -1.73 20.66
CA HIS A 177 -8.73 -1.71 21.80
C HIS A 177 -8.05 -1.84 23.18
N ASP A 178 -6.98 -1.07 23.41
CA ASP A 178 -6.21 -1.04 24.66
C ASP A 178 -5.53 -2.37 25.05
N ARG A 179 -5.40 -3.30 24.10
CA ARG A 179 -4.66 -4.56 24.30
C ARG A 179 -3.16 -4.28 24.35
N LEU A 180 -2.46 -4.96 25.27
CA LEU A 180 -1.02 -4.82 25.48
C LEU A 180 -0.28 -6.03 24.88
N ASN A 181 -0.21 -6.07 23.54
CA ASN A 181 0.39 -7.17 22.77
C ASN A 181 -0.29 -8.52 23.03
N THR A 182 -1.62 -8.49 23.14
CA THR A 182 -2.46 -9.67 23.41
C THR A 182 -3.41 -9.87 22.24
N TYR A 183 -3.12 -10.84 21.38
CA TYR A 183 -3.97 -11.15 20.24
C TYR A 183 -5.29 -11.83 20.67
N PRO A 184 -6.46 -11.41 20.15
CA PRO A 184 -7.77 -12.01 20.48
C PRO A 184 -7.98 -13.35 19.74
N ASN A 185 -7.30 -14.41 20.17
CA ASN A 185 -7.40 -15.73 19.53
C ASN A 185 -8.80 -16.35 19.71
N ALA A 186 -9.35 -16.92 18.64
CA ALA A 186 -10.66 -17.58 18.64
C ALA A 186 -10.54 -19.03 19.13
N VAL A 187 -10.96 -19.30 20.36
CA VAL A 187 -10.94 -20.64 20.97
C VAL A 187 -12.36 -21.05 21.36
N PHE A 188 -12.78 -22.23 20.92
CA PHE A 188 -14.05 -22.83 21.33
C PHE A 188 -13.86 -23.56 22.66
N LEU A 189 -14.66 -23.21 23.66
CA LEU A 189 -14.63 -23.82 24.99
C LEU A 189 -15.73 -24.87 25.13
N GLU A 190 -15.33 -26.14 25.22
CA GLU A 190 -16.24 -27.30 25.28
C GLU A 190 -16.66 -27.65 26.72
N GLU A 191 -17.88 -28.16 26.88
CA GLU A 191 -18.49 -28.52 28.17
C GLU A 191 -17.74 -29.63 28.94
N ASN A 192 -16.99 -30.47 28.23
CA ASN A 192 -16.36 -31.68 28.77
C ASN A 192 -14.83 -31.57 28.93
N ASP A 193 -14.25 -30.37 29.02
CA ASP A 193 -12.81 -30.22 29.25
C ASP A 193 -12.46 -30.57 30.71
N THR A 194 -12.52 -31.85 31.05
CA THR A 194 -12.14 -32.41 32.35
C THR A 194 -10.62 -32.54 32.50
N THR A 195 -9.82 -31.96 31.60
CA THR A 195 -8.35 -31.93 31.76
C THR A 195 -7.98 -30.86 32.78
N SER A 196 -8.02 -31.31 34.03
CA SER A 196 -7.45 -30.71 35.22
C SER A 196 -6.13 -29.97 34.97
N ASP A 197 -6.18 -28.64 35.05
CA ASP A 197 -5.24 -27.93 35.89
C ASP A 197 -5.95 -26.80 36.64
N ARG A 198 -5.96 -26.91 37.96
CA ARG A 198 -6.83 -26.15 38.87
C ARG A 198 -6.32 -24.72 39.05
N THR A 199 -6.61 -23.84 38.11
CA THR A 199 -6.54 -22.39 38.34
C THR A 199 -7.94 -21.77 38.31
N PHE A 200 -8.18 -20.86 39.25
CA PHE A 200 -9.48 -20.44 39.81
C PHE A 200 -10.39 -19.59 38.90
N ILE A 201 -10.30 -19.72 37.56
CA ILE A 201 -11.10 -18.92 36.63
C ILE A 201 -11.91 -19.85 35.73
N THR A 202 -13.21 -19.96 36.03
CA THR A 202 -14.18 -20.63 35.15
C THR A 202 -14.58 -19.66 34.04
N TYR A 203 -14.26 -19.99 32.80
CA TYR A 203 -14.75 -19.28 31.63
C TYR A 203 -16.12 -19.83 31.19
N PRO A 204 -17.05 -19.00 30.67
CA PRO A 204 -18.31 -19.50 30.14
C PRO A 204 -18.07 -20.39 28.92
N LEU A 205 -18.77 -21.52 28.86
CA LEU A 205 -18.71 -22.45 27.74
C LEU A 205 -19.23 -21.80 26.47
N THR A 206 -18.65 -22.15 25.32
CA THR A 206 -19.09 -21.64 24.02
C THR A 206 -20.28 -22.46 23.52
N SER A 207 -21.39 -21.79 23.19
CA SER A 207 -22.52 -22.45 22.54
C SER A 207 -22.20 -22.71 21.06
N PRO A 208 -22.37 -23.95 20.54
CA PRO A 208 -22.19 -24.24 19.11
C PRO A 208 -23.06 -23.37 18.18
N THR A 209 -24.19 -22.88 18.68
CA THR A 209 -25.14 -22.05 17.92
C THR A 209 -24.71 -20.58 17.86
N VAL A 210 -24.11 -20.07 18.94
CA VAL A 210 -23.65 -18.67 19.01
C VAL A 210 -22.24 -18.52 18.41
N GLY A 211 -21.39 -19.54 18.62
CA GLY A 211 -19.99 -19.52 18.20
C GLY A 211 -19.09 -18.68 19.10
N VAL A 212 -17.82 -18.62 18.71
CA VAL A 212 -16.78 -17.82 19.34
C VAL A 212 -16.85 -16.38 18.81
N GLU A 213 -16.47 -15.40 19.62
CA GLU A 213 -16.32 -14.02 19.16
C GLU A 213 -15.21 -13.93 18.07
N PRO A 214 -15.43 -13.23 16.95
CA PRO A 214 -14.41 -13.04 15.93
C PRO A 214 -13.21 -12.25 16.46
N SER A 215 -12.01 -12.66 16.04
CA SER A 215 -10.76 -11.96 16.34
C SER A 215 -10.74 -10.56 15.70
N ILE A 216 -11.29 -10.44 14.49
CA ILE A 216 -11.43 -9.19 13.75
C ILE A 216 -12.84 -9.12 13.18
N ARG A 217 -13.57 -8.05 13.46
CA ARG A 217 -14.91 -7.82 12.92
C ARG A 217 -14.87 -7.27 11.50
N GLY A 218 -15.65 -7.88 10.62
CA GLY A 218 -15.89 -7.50 9.25
C GLY A 218 -16.64 -6.17 9.13
N ARG A 219 -16.44 -5.50 7.99
CA ARG A 219 -17.05 -4.20 7.68
C ARG A 219 -16.91 -3.88 6.19
N ASN A 220 -17.63 -2.87 5.73
CA ASN A 220 -17.41 -2.32 4.39
C ASN A 220 -16.22 -1.36 4.41
N ILE A 221 -15.32 -1.53 3.45
CA ILE A 221 -14.27 -0.55 3.18
C ILE A 221 -14.60 0.22 1.90
N TYR A 222 -14.25 1.50 1.89
CA TYR A 222 -14.52 2.45 0.81
C TYR A 222 -13.19 2.99 0.30
N ILE A 223 -12.81 2.61 -0.91
CA ILE A 223 -11.51 2.91 -1.50
C ILE A 223 -11.72 3.94 -2.61
N PRO A 224 -11.32 5.20 -2.43
CA PRO A 224 -11.38 6.21 -3.48
C PRO A 224 -10.47 5.81 -4.65
N ILE A 225 -10.96 5.87 -5.89
CA ILE A 225 -10.14 5.56 -7.06
C ILE A 225 -9.14 6.68 -7.40
N ASN A 226 -9.33 7.89 -6.84
CA ASN A 226 -8.50 9.09 -7.03
C ASN A 226 -7.99 9.31 -8.46
N SER A 227 -8.90 9.18 -9.43
CA SER A 227 -8.64 9.54 -10.83
C SER A 227 -8.74 11.05 -11.05
N TRP A 228 -8.34 11.53 -12.22
CA TRP A 228 -8.32 12.96 -12.58
C TRP A 228 -9.69 13.65 -12.38
N PHE A 229 -10.79 12.93 -12.63
CA PHE A 229 -12.15 13.47 -12.50
C PHE A 229 -12.75 13.37 -11.09
N THR A 230 -12.08 12.68 -10.16
CA THR A 230 -12.54 12.52 -8.77
C THR A 230 -11.89 13.50 -7.79
N LEU A 231 -10.76 14.09 -8.17
CA LEU A 231 -9.95 14.92 -7.27
C LEU A 231 -10.31 16.41 -7.35
N ASN A 232 -10.80 16.85 -8.50
CA ASN A 232 -11.17 18.24 -8.74
C ASN A 232 -12.49 18.30 -9.51
N SER A 233 -13.48 18.98 -8.94
CA SER A 233 -14.82 19.10 -9.52
C SER A 233 -14.85 19.78 -10.89
N ARG A 234 -13.84 20.60 -11.21
CA ARG A 234 -13.70 21.26 -12.52
C ARG A 234 -13.29 20.30 -13.65
N CYS A 235 -12.84 19.09 -13.30
CA CYS A 235 -12.41 18.04 -14.21
C CYS A 235 -13.39 16.86 -14.23
N ALA A 236 -14.61 17.05 -13.72
CA ALA A 236 -15.65 16.03 -13.73
C ALA A 236 -15.84 15.48 -15.15
N LEU A 237 -16.05 14.16 -15.27
CA LEU A 237 -16.08 13.49 -16.56
C LEU A 237 -17.46 13.70 -17.22
N PRO A 238 -17.53 14.34 -18.41
CA PRO A 238 -18.80 14.65 -19.06
C PRO A 238 -19.34 13.46 -19.86
N LEU A 239 -20.19 12.65 -19.22
CA LEU A 239 -20.88 11.54 -19.89
C LEU A 239 -21.78 12.03 -21.04
N VAL A 240 -22.37 13.22 -20.92
CA VAL A 240 -23.22 13.81 -21.95
C VAL A 240 -22.46 14.08 -23.26
N ALA A 241 -21.15 14.33 -23.18
CA ALA A 241 -20.28 14.58 -24.33
C ALA A 241 -19.75 13.28 -24.97
N MET A 242 -20.11 12.10 -24.45
CA MET A 242 -19.60 10.80 -24.88
C MET A 242 -20.72 9.89 -25.42
N GLN A 243 -21.58 10.39 -26.31
CA GLN A 243 -22.80 9.67 -26.69
C GLN A 243 -22.55 8.30 -27.33
N TYR A 244 -21.45 8.14 -28.08
CA TYR A 244 -21.14 6.93 -28.84
C TYR A 244 -20.30 5.90 -28.09
N HIS A 245 -19.78 6.26 -26.92
CA HIS A 245 -18.90 5.37 -26.15
C HIS A 245 -19.40 5.17 -24.72
N GLU A 246 -19.27 3.93 -24.24
CA GLU A 246 -19.56 3.59 -22.86
C GLU A 246 -18.27 3.68 -22.03
N LEU A 247 -18.37 4.31 -20.86
CA LEU A 247 -17.27 4.39 -19.90
C LEU A 247 -17.27 3.10 -19.08
N GLU A 248 -16.12 2.42 -19.05
CA GLU A 248 -15.88 1.23 -18.27
C GLU A 248 -14.75 1.49 -17.26
N ILE A 249 -14.98 1.15 -16.00
CA ILE A 249 -13.94 1.11 -14.97
C ILE A 249 -13.63 -0.35 -14.70
N ARG A 250 -12.40 -0.77 -15.01
CA ARG A 250 -11.92 -2.12 -14.76
C ARG A 250 -11.01 -2.10 -13.55
N VAL A 251 -11.32 -2.94 -12.57
CA VAL A 251 -10.55 -3.07 -11.34
C VAL A 251 -10.05 -4.49 -11.24
N THR A 252 -8.73 -4.67 -11.21
CA THR A 252 -8.09 -5.96 -10.97
C THR A 252 -7.62 -6.01 -9.52
N LEU A 253 -8.13 -6.98 -8.77
CA LEU A 253 -7.80 -7.22 -7.37
C LEU A 253 -6.78 -8.35 -7.24
N ARG A 254 -5.93 -8.22 -6.22
CA ARG A 254 -4.96 -9.25 -5.83
C ARG A 254 -5.67 -10.51 -5.29
N PRO A 255 -5.02 -11.68 -5.41
CA PRO A 255 -5.53 -12.89 -4.77
C PRO A 255 -5.57 -12.76 -3.26
N ILE A 256 -6.52 -13.46 -2.61
CA ILE A 256 -6.72 -13.41 -1.16
C ILE A 256 -5.43 -13.77 -0.38
N GLN A 257 -4.61 -14.69 -0.89
CA GLN A 257 -3.34 -15.07 -0.27
C GLN A 257 -2.36 -13.90 -0.10
N GLU A 258 -2.50 -12.82 -0.88
CA GLU A 258 -1.64 -11.63 -0.80
C GLU A 258 -2.17 -10.56 0.16
N LEU A 259 -3.37 -10.73 0.74
CA LEU A 259 -4.10 -9.70 1.48
C LEU A 259 -3.96 -9.81 2.99
N PHE A 260 -3.42 -10.89 3.51
CA PHE A 260 -3.25 -11.09 4.94
C PHE A 260 -1.99 -11.89 5.28
N GLN A 261 -1.64 -11.90 6.55
CA GLN A 261 -0.51 -12.62 7.10
C GLN A 261 -0.97 -13.49 8.26
N VAL A 262 -0.33 -14.64 8.42
CA VAL A 262 -0.52 -15.56 9.55
C VAL A 262 0.83 -16.06 10.03
N ARG A 263 0.91 -16.47 11.28
CA ARG A 263 2.12 -17.09 11.83
C ARG A 263 2.30 -18.49 11.26
N ASP A 264 3.55 -18.82 10.93
CA ASP A 264 3.90 -20.18 10.56
C ASP A 264 3.93 -21.07 11.80
N VAL A 265 2.84 -21.80 12.03
CA VAL A 265 2.64 -22.63 13.21
C VAL A 265 3.64 -23.79 13.31
N PHE A 266 4.33 -24.13 12.23
CA PHE A 266 5.31 -25.23 12.18
C PHE A 266 6.77 -24.77 12.23
N ASP A 267 7.04 -23.48 12.41
CA ASP A 267 8.40 -22.96 12.60
C ASP A 267 8.62 -22.42 14.04
N PRO A 268 8.75 -23.31 15.05
CA PRO A 268 9.04 -22.92 16.42
C PRO A 268 10.49 -22.45 16.61
N LEU A 269 11.39 -22.68 15.64
CA LEU A 269 12.81 -22.29 15.74
C LEU A 269 12.97 -20.77 15.53
N ASN A 270 12.19 -20.20 14.61
CA ASN A 270 12.18 -18.76 14.32
C ASN A 270 11.03 -18.01 15.02
N ASP A 271 10.50 -18.57 16.11
CA ASP A 271 9.38 -17.98 16.89
C ASP A 271 8.11 -17.73 16.06
N PHE A 272 7.71 -18.71 15.24
CA PHE A 272 6.47 -18.68 14.45
C PHE A 272 6.32 -17.37 13.64
N PRO A 273 7.20 -17.10 12.68
CA PRO A 273 7.23 -15.83 11.94
C PRO A 273 5.94 -15.62 11.13
N TYR A 274 5.61 -14.35 10.85
CA TYR A 274 4.49 -14.01 10.00
C TYR A 274 4.82 -14.23 8.53
N ILE A 275 4.05 -15.07 7.85
CA ILE A 275 4.27 -15.42 6.44
C ILE A 275 3.02 -15.18 5.61
N GLN A 276 3.22 -15.15 4.29
CA GLN A 276 2.14 -15.35 3.33
C GLN A 276 1.59 -16.79 3.48
N PRO A 277 0.28 -16.97 3.62
CA PRO A 277 -0.34 -18.30 3.67
C PRO A 277 -0.19 -19.02 2.31
N ASP A 278 0.15 -20.31 2.35
CA ASP A 278 0.12 -21.19 1.19
C ASP A 278 -1.13 -22.09 1.24
N PHE A 279 -2.11 -21.81 0.38
CA PHE A 279 -3.36 -22.57 0.33
C PHE A 279 -3.21 -23.99 -0.24
N ASN A 280 -2.02 -24.41 -0.68
CA ASN A 280 -1.76 -25.83 -0.97
C ASN A 280 -1.59 -26.66 0.32
N GLN A 281 -1.37 -26.00 1.45
CA GLN A 281 -1.19 -26.64 2.74
C GLN A 281 -2.50 -26.64 3.53
N ASP A 282 -2.88 -27.77 4.14
CA ASP A 282 -4.14 -27.88 4.89
C ASP A 282 -4.22 -26.91 6.09
N ARG A 283 -3.06 -26.59 6.67
CA ARG A 283 -2.98 -25.68 7.82
C ARG A 283 -3.41 -24.25 7.49
N PHE A 284 -3.33 -23.81 6.24
CA PHE A 284 -3.66 -22.43 5.87
C PHE A 284 -5.00 -22.27 5.15
N GLN A 285 -5.82 -23.32 5.10
CA GLN A 285 -7.10 -23.26 4.40
C GLN A 285 -8.01 -22.13 4.93
N MET A 286 -8.55 -21.35 4.00
CA MET A 286 -9.27 -20.11 4.32
C MET A 286 -10.52 -20.34 5.19
N TYR A 287 -11.21 -21.48 5.07
CA TYR A 287 -12.38 -21.81 5.88
C TYR A 287 -12.10 -21.80 7.39
N ARG A 288 -10.85 -21.96 7.81
CA ARG A 288 -10.44 -21.91 9.22
C ARG A 288 -10.61 -20.51 9.81
N PHE A 289 -10.56 -19.49 8.95
CA PHE A 289 -10.62 -18.08 9.31
C PHE A 289 -11.98 -17.42 9.05
N LEU A 290 -12.83 -18.02 8.21
CA LEU A 290 -14.12 -17.45 7.80
C LEU A 290 -15.32 -17.87 8.67
N GLN A 291 -15.10 -18.71 9.68
CA GLN A 291 -16.16 -19.16 10.59
C GLN A 291 -15.61 -19.49 11.97
N SER A 292 -16.48 -19.48 12.97
CA SER A 292 -16.12 -19.95 14.31
C SER A 292 -15.75 -21.44 14.30
N PRO A 293 -14.67 -21.85 15.00
CA PRO A 293 -14.46 -23.26 15.30
C PRO A 293 -15.59 -23.77 16.21
N LEU A 294 -15.92 -25.04 16.10
CA LEU A 294 -16.92 -25.76 16.92
C LEU A 294 -16.28 -26.67 17.97
N LYS A 295 -14.95 -26.76 17.98
CA LYS A 295 -14.16 -27.59 18.87
C LYS A 295 -12.89 -26.88 19.31
N LYS A 296 -12.39 -27.23 20.50
CA LYS A 296 -11.10 -26.75 21.02
C LYS A 296 -9.95 -27.18 20.10
N ASN A 297 -10.01 -28.41 19.59
CA ASN A 297 -9.03 -28.93 18.64
C ASN A 297 -9.48 -28.68 17.20
N ILE A 298 -8.87 -27.70 16.53
CA ILE A 298 -9.20 -27.32 15.15
C ILE A 298 -8.76 -28.30 14.07
N THR A 299 -7.95 -29.32 14.40
CA THR A 299 -7.55 -30.36 13.45
C THR A 299 -8.54 -31.53 13.42
N ASP A 300 -9.50 -31.56 14.34
CA ASP A 300 -10.60 -32.53 14.32
C ASP A 300 -11.44 -32.33 13.02
N PRO A 301 -11.74 -33.40 12.27
CA PRO A 301 -12.57 -33.31 11.06
C PRO A 301 -13.92 -32.62 11.24
N THR A 302 -14.46 -32.63 12.46
CA THR A 302 -15.76 -32.03 12.85
C THR A 302 -15.64 -30.65 13.51
N ALA A 303 -14.43 -30.08 13.59
CA ALA A 303 -14.21 -28.75 14.16
C ALA A 303 -14.84 -27.61 13.34
N TYR A 304 -15.17 -27.86 12.07
CA TYR A 304 -15.77 -26.89 11.16
C TYR A 304 -16.94 -27.56 10.43
N SER A 305 -18.08 -26.88 10.39
CA SER A 305 -19.29 -27.37 9.73
C SER A 305 -19.15 -27.35 8.21
N ASN A 306 -18.62 -26.25 7.66
CA ASN A 306 -18.42 -26.06 6.23
C ASN A 306 -16.93 -25.85 5.92
N LYS A 307 -16.45 -26.36 4.79
CA LYS A 307 -15.05 -26.15 4.35
C LYS A 307 -14.95 -25.31 3.08
N PHE A 308 -15.91 -24.40 2.88
CA PHE A 308 -15.87 -23.48 1.74
C PHE A 308 -14.83 -22.39 1.98
N ASN A 309 -13.99 -22.16 0.98
CA ASN A 309 -12.97 -21.12 0.99
C ASN A 309 -13.43 -19.85 0.24
N THR A 310 -14.74 -19.70 -0.01
CA THR A 310 -15.31 -18.58 -0.77
C THR A 310 -15.58 -17.38 0.14
N TRP A 311 -15.05 -16.22 -0.23
CA TRP A 311 -15.37 -14.94 0.38
C TRP A 311 -16.18 -14.10 -0.62
N ASN A 312 -17.48 -13.91 -0.32
CA ASN A 312 -18.33 -12.99 -1.06
C ASN A 312 -18.07 -11.57 -0.54
N ALA A 313 -17.37 -10.77 -1.33
CA ALA A 313 -16.94 -9.43 -0.94
C ALA A 313 -17.93 -8.32 -1.34
N ASP A 314 -19.11 -8.65 -1.91
CA ASP A 314 -20.10 -7.69 -2.43
C ASP A 314 -19.49 -6.49 -3.17
N ILE A 315 -18.63 -6.75 -4.16
CA ILE A 315 -17.84 -5.71 -4.81
C ILE A 315 -18.75 -4.85 -5.71
N HIS A 316 -18.75 -3.53 -5.46
CA HIS A 316 -19.50 -2.54 -6.22
C HIS A 316 -18.79 -1.19 -6.24
N LEU A 317 -19.19 -0.31 -7.17
CA LEU A 317 -18.78 1.09 -7.14
C LEU A 317 -19.88 1.95 -6.52
N ILE A 318 -19.47 3.02 -5.83
CA ILE A 318 -20.35 4.13 -5.47
C ILE A 318 -19.80 5.38 -6.15
N SER A 319 -20.59 5.98 -7.03
CA SER A 319 -20.20 7.18 -7.77
C SER A 319 -21.17 8.33 -7.54
N THR A 320 -20.64 9.52 -7.37
CA THR A 320 -21.40 10.77 -7.35
C THR A 320 -21.61 11.25 -8.78
N TYR A 321 -22.87 11.45 -9.14
CA TYR A 321 -23.29 12.01 -10.42
C TYR A 321 -23.76 13.45 -10.22
N ALA A 322 -23.40 14.33 -11.15
CA ALA A 322 -23.89 15.71 -11.17
C ALA A 322 -24.91 15.90 -12.29
N PHE A 323 -26.08 16.38 -11.90
CA PHE A 323 -27.19 16.76 -12.78
C PHE A 323 -27.06 18.22 -13.12
N LEU A 324 -26.96 18.52 -14.41
CA LEU A 324 -26.88 19.88 -14.91
C LEU A 324 -28.26 20.39 -15.32
N SER A 325 -28.40 21.71 -15.37
CA SER A 325 -29.58 22.32 -15.98
C SER A 325 -29.66 21.95 -17.47
N LYS A 326 -30.87 21.88 -18.03
CA LYS A 326 -31.07 21.50 -19.45
C LYS A 326 -30.31 22.39 -20.44
N GLU A 327 -30.10 23.65 -20.09
CA GLU A 327 -29.37 24.62 -20.93
C GLU A 327 -27.88 24.34 -20.89
N GLU A 328 -27.31 24.16 -19.70
CA GLU A 328 -25.89 23.84 -19.50
C GLU A 328 -25.54 22.47 -20.07
N ALA A 329 -26.39 21.46 -19.86
CA ALA A 329 -26.22 20.13 -20.44
C ALA A 329 -26.12 20.18 -21.98
N LYS A 330 -26.91 21.04 -22.64
CA LYS A 330 -26.84 21.25 -24.09
C LYS A 330 -25.54 21.92 -24.52
N ILE A 331 -25.02 22.86 -23.72
CA ILE A 331 -23.73 23.52 -23.98
C ILE A 331 -22.61 22.49 -23.86
N PHE A 332 -22.57 21.72 -22.76
CA PHE A 332 -21.59 20.65 -22.55
C PHE A 332 -21.61 19.56 -23.63
N ALA A 333 -22.78 19.25 -24.18
CA ALA A 333 -22.91 18.26 -25.26
C ALA A 333 -22.50 18.80 -26.64
N LYS A 334 -22.59 20.11 -26.85
CA LYS A 334 -22.32 20.77 -28.15
C LYS A 334 -20.89 21.26 -28.27
N GLU A 335 -20.32 21.77 -27.19
CA GLU A 335 -18.98 22.35 -27.18
C GLU A 335 -17.93 21.29 -26.86
N ASP A 336 -16.82 21.34 -27.59
CA ASP A 336 -15.68 20.47 -27.37
C ASP A 336 -15.06 20.75 -25.99
N GLN A 337 -14.86 19.70 -25.20
CA GLN A 337 -14.24 19.80 -23.87
C GLN A 337 -12.82 19.26 -23.93
N VAL A 338 -11.89 19.98 -23.31
CA VAL A 338 -10.48 19.60 -23.27
C VAL A 338 -9.96 19.71 -21.83
N TYR A 339 -9.47 18.61 -21.28
CA TYR A 339 -8.86 18.57 -19.96
C TYR A 339 -7.38 18.21 -20.04
N LEU A 340 -6.57 18.93 -19.26
CA LEU A 340 -5.20 18.52 -18.98
C LEU A 340 -5.24 17.52 -17.83
N ILE A 341 -4.79 16.29 -18.08
CA ILE A 341 -4.77 15.21 -17.09
C ILE A 341 -3.34 14.79 -16.77
N LYS A 342 -3.15 14.23 -15.58
CA LYS A 342 -1.93 13.50 -15.23
C LYS A 342 -2.16 12.02 -15.54
N ASP A 343 -1.42 11.47 -16.49
CA ASP A 343 -1.36 10.04 -16.75
C ASP A 343 -0.14 9.43 -16.04
N VAL A 344 -0.33 8.24 -15.47
CA VAL A 344 0.63 7.63 -14.54
C VAL A 344 1.25 6.40 -15.17
N PHE A 345 2.57 6.33 -15.22
CA PHE A 345 3.33 5.17 -15.69
C PHE A 345 4.04 4.50 -14.53
N THR A 346 4.07 3.17 -14.51
CA THR A 346 4.77 2.39 -13.48
C THR A 346 5.88 1.57 -14.11
N TYR A 347 7.08 1.68 -13.57
CA TYR A 347 8.27 0.94 -13.97
C TYR A 347 8.73 0.06 -12.81
N LYS A 348 9.07 -1.20 -13.09
CA LYS A 348 9.54 -2.17 -12.09
C LYS A 348 10.91 -2.69 -12.50
N TYR A 349 11.84 -2.67 -11.56
CA TYR A 349 13.21 -3.12 -11.75
C TYR A 349 13.58 -4.08 -10.63
N ASP A 350 13.93 -5.31 -10.99
CA ASP A 350 14.26 -6.34 -10.01
C ASP A 350 15.78 -6.46 -9.79
N ASN A 351 16.16 -7.02 -8.65
CA ASN A 351 17.54 -7.38 -8.31
C ASN A 351 18.53 -6.21 -8.49
N ILE A 352 18.27 -5.12 -7.77
CA ILE A 352 19.17 -3.99 -7.58
C ILE A 352 19.99 -4.24 -6.31
N SER A 353 21.31 -4.14 -6.43
CA SER A 353 22.25 -4.23 -5.32
C SER A 353 23.51 -3.43 -5.62
N GLY A 354 23.98 -2.64 -4.65
CA GLY A 354 25.14 -1.78 -4.81
C GLY A 354 24.87 -0.63 -5.78
N THR A 355 25.88 -0.24 -6.56
CA THR A 355 25.78 0.85 -7.54
C THR A 355 25.26 0.32 -8.88
N LYS A 356 24.14 0.87 -9.36
CA LYS A 356 23.51 0.47 -10.63
C LYS A 356 22.90 1.69 -11.33
N ASN A 357 23.11 1.76 -12.64
CA ASN A 357 22.41 2.72 -13.50
C ASN A 357 21.12 2.08 -14.01
N VAL A 358 19.99 2.62 -13.58
CA VAL A 358 18.66 2.16 -13.96
C VAL A 358 18.16 3.01 -15.12
N LYS A 359 18.00 2.41 -16.30
CA LYS A 359 17.50 3.10 -17.50
C LYS A 359 15.98 3.17 -17.48
N LEU A 360 15.44 4.37 -17.69
CA LEU A 360 14.01 4.66 -17.78
C LEU A 360 13.59 4.92 -19.23
N ASP A 361 12.60 4.20 -19.74
CA ASP A 361 11.95 4.53 -21.03
C ASP A 361 10.88 5.60 -20.82
N SER A 362 11.33 6.80 -20.43
CA SER A 362 10.48 7.96 -20.19
C SER A 362 10.28 8.79 -21.46
N LYS A 363 9.04 9.22 -21.72
CA LYS A 363 8.69 10.07 -22.87
C LYS A 363 7.64 11.10 -22.48
N GLY A 364 7.58 12.20 -23.23
CA GLY A 364 6.56 13.24 -23.06
C GLY A 364 6.85 14.20 -21.90
N MET A 365 5.81 14.93 -21.48
CA MET A 365 5.90 16.00 -20.49
C MET A 365 5.75 15.45 -19.07
N VAL A 366 6.87 15.26 -18.37
CA VAL A 366 6.91 14.63 -17.05
C VAL A 366 6.91 15.69 -15.95
N SER A 367 6.00 15.57 -14.98
CA SER A 367 5.88 16.50 -13.85
C SER A 367 6.61 16.04 -12.60
N SER A 368 6.53 14.75 -12.27
CA SER A 368 7.11 14.22 -11.04
C SER A 368 7.45 12.73 -11.14
N TRP A 369 8.41 12.31 -10.33
CA TRP A 369 8.74 10.92 -10.06
C TRP A 369 8.53 10.59 -8.59
N MET A 370 8.00 9.42 -8.32
CA MET A 370 7.98 8.80 -7.01
C MET A 370 8.55 7.40 -7.13
N TRP A 371 9.38 6.97 -6.20
CA TRP A 371 9.85 5.60 -6.21
C TRP A 371 10.15 5.11 -4.81
N TYR A 372 10.14 3.80 -4.65
CA TYR A 372 10.58 3.16 -3.43
C TYR A 372 11.43 1.94 -3.80
N LEU A 373 12.22 1.48 -2.84
CA LEU A 373 12.88 0.19 -2.91
C LEU A 373 12.30 -0.74 -1.84
N GLN A 374 12.23 -2.02 -2.16
CA GLN A 374 11.80 -3.08 -1.24
C GLN A 374 12.73 -4.26 -1.37
N ARG A 375 12.79 -5.09 -0.34
CA ARG A 375 13.45 -6.40 -0.47
C ARG A 375 12.71 -7.25 -1.49
N ASN A 376 13.45 -8.06 -2.25
CA ASN A 376 12.87 -8.97 -3.25
C ASN A 376 12.05 -10.11 -2.63
N ASP A 377 12.20 -10.38 -1.33
CA ASP A 377 11.49 -11.41 -0.56
C ASP A 377 10.22 -10.88 0.15
N VAL A 378 9.77 -9.65 -0.17
CA VAL A 378 8.62 -9.00 0.46
C VAL A 378 7.30 -9.76 0.25
N ASN A 379 7.16 -10.43 -0.88
CA ASN A 379 5.99 -11.22 -1.26
C ASN A 379 5.78 -12.43 -0.34
N LEU A 380 6.87 -13.07 0.11
CA LEU A 380 6.80 -14.23 1.02
C LEU A 380 6.17 -13.90 2.38
N ARG A 381 6.07 -12.61 2.71
CA ARG A 381 5.54 -12.11 3.97
C ARG A 381 4.35 -11.18 3.81
N ASN A 382 3.90 -10.88 2.57
CA ASN A 382 2.89 -9.87 2.27
C ASN A 382 3.14 -8.50 2.94
N GLU A 383 4.40 -8.03 2.96
CA GLU A 383 4.79 -6.74 3.55
C GLU A 383 4.81 -5.62 2.49
N TRP A 384 3.76 -5.51 1.67
CA TRP A 384 3.73 -4.70 0.44
C TRP A 384 4.00 -3.20 0.63
N SER A 385 3.70 -2.65 1.80
CA SER A 385 3.94 -1.24 2.15
C SER A 385 5.22 -1.03 2.98
N ASN A 386 6.04 -2.06 3.16
CA ASN A 386 7.33 -1.94 3.82
C ASN A 386 8.42 -1.54 2.80
N TYR A 387 8.88 -0.29 2.90
CA TYR A 387 9.94 0.27 2.04
C TYR A 387 11.31 0.30 2.72
N THR A 388 11.49 -0.54 3.75
CA THR A 388 12.71 -0.61 4.55
C THR A 388 13.46 -1.91 4.32
N ASN A 389 14.72 -1.92 4.71
CA ASN A 389 15.60 -3.08 4.68
C ASN A 389 15.26 -4.14 5.75
N TRP A 390 14.38 -3.80 6.71
CA TRP A 390 13.94 -4.74 7.72
C TRP A 390 12.86 -5.68 7.15
N ALA A 391 12.95 -6.97 7.47
CA ALA A 391 11.98 -7.96 7.00
C ALA A 391 10.54 -7.66 7.47
N TYR A 392 10.43 -7.10 8.69
CA TYR A 392 9.21 -6.62 9.32
C TYR A 392 9.45 -5.22 9.89
N ARG A 393 8.39 -4.48 10.23
CA ARG A 393 8.47 -3.12 10.81
C ARG A 393 8.87 -3.10 12.30
N ARG A 394 9.85 -3.92 12.66
CA ARG A 394 10.48 -3.98 13.98
C ARG A 394 11.97 -4.16 13.79
N LEU A 395 12.74 -3.67 14.75
CA LEU A 395 14.19 -3.83 14.75
C LEU A 395 14.54 -5.35 14.74
N PRO A 396 15.31 -5.86 13.76
CA PRO A 396 15.59 -7.29 13.64
C PRO A 396 16.34 -7.86 14.84
N THR A 397 17.43 -7.20 15.25
CA THR A 397 18.19 -7.57 16.45
C THR A 397 18.10 -6.46 17.48
N ASN A 398 17.39 -6.77 18.57
CA ASN A 398 17.15 -5.82 19.66
C ASN A 398 18.10 -6.08 20.85
N VAL A 399 17.97 -5.27 21.88
CA VAL A 399 18.71 -5.42 23.13
C VAL A 399 18.46 -6.79 23.76
N ARG A 400 19.51 -7.37 24.35
CA ARG A 400 19.47 -8.64 25.08
C ARG A 400 19.75 -8.41 26.56
N ARG A 401 19.29 -9.31 27.43
CA ARG A 401 19.62 -9.24 28.86
C ARG A 401 21.13 -9.16 29.05
N CYS A 402 21.54 -8.37 30.03
CA CYS A 402 22.95 -8.24 30.39
C CYS A 402 23.51 -9.61 30.81
N PRO A 403 24.74 -9.97 30.40
CA PRO A 403 25.37 -11.21 30.85
C PRO A 403 25.40 -11.31 32.38
N ALA A 404 25.25 -12.54 32.89
CA ALA A 404 25.12 -12.81 34.32
C ALA A 404 26.28 -12.25 35.17
N PHE A 405 27.48 -12.06 34.61
CA PHE A 405 28.62 -11.50 35.35
C PHE A 405 28.47 -10.02 35.73
N LEU A 406 27.56 -9.29 35.07
CA LEU A 406 27.23 -7.89 35.41
C LEU A 406 25.98 -7.78 36.29
N THR A 407 25.28 -8.88 36.51
CA THR A 407 24.07 -8.96 37.33
C THR A 407 24.29 -9.97 38.44
N PHE A 408 24.70 -9.51 39.62
CA PHE A 408 24.83 -10.36 40.82
C PHE A 408 23.49 -10.91 41.34
N ASP A 409 22.38 -10.63 40.66
CA ASP A 409 21.03 -11.00 41.05
C ASP A 409 20.50 -12.07 40.09
N VAL A 410 20.26 -13.27 40.62
CA VAL A 410 20.09 -14.50 39.83
C VAL A 410 18.66 -14.67 39.31
N ASP A 411 17.67 -13.95 39.86
CA ASP A 411 16.25 -14.19 39.56
C ASP A 411 15.39 -12.90 39.47
N GLY A 412 15.97 -11.82 38.94
CA GLY A 412 15.27 -10.53 38.75
C GLY A 412 15.33 -9.99 37.32
N ASN A 413 14.29 -9.27 36.89
CA ASN A 413 14.44 -8.32 35.78
C ASN A 413 15.28 -7.14 36.28
N THR A 414 16.60 -7.22 36.12
CA THR A 414 17.55 -6.19 36.58
C THR A 414 17.38 -4.85 35.87
N GLY A 415 16.58 -4.79 34.80
CA GLY A 415 16.46 -3.61 33.94
C GLY A 415 17.72 -3.32 33.12
N LEU A 416 18.76 -4.15 33.25
CA LEU A 416 20.02 -4.01 32.53
C LEU A 416 20.00 -4.83 31.24
N PHE A 417 20.14 -4.13 30.11
CA PHE A 417 20.17 -4.71 28.77
C PHE A 417 21.43 -4.25 28.04
N THR A 418 21.94 -5.09 27.14
CA THR A 418 23.08 -4.77 26.25
C THR A 418 22.59 -4.74 24.81
N SER A 419 23.15 -3.86 23.98
CA SER A 419 22.84 -3.78 22.55
C SER A 419 23.37 -4.97 21.74
N GLY A 420 24.27 -5.78 22.30
CA GLY A 420 24.86 -6.92 21.62
C GLY A 420 25.94 -6.53 20.60
N ASN A 421 26.22 -7.44 19.67
CA ASN A 421 27.17 -7.19 18.58
C ASN A 421 26.51 -6.35 17.47
N PHE A 422 27.32 -5.62 16.70
CA PHE A 422 26.84 -4.91 15.52
C PHE A 422 26.18 -5.88 14.53
N SER A 423 24.96 -5.58 14.10
CA SER A 423 24.22 -6.35 13.09
C SER A 423 23.94 -5.49 11.87
N VAL A 424 24.34 -5.99 10.69
CA VAL A 424 24.09 -5.36 9.39
C VAL A 424 22.59 -5.29 9.09
N GLU A 425 21.77 -6.17 9.67
CA GLU A 425 20.30 -6.20 9.46
C GLU A 425 19.60 -5.02 10.11
N ASN A 426 20.20 -4.43 11.15
CA ASN A 426 19.62 -3.29 11.84
C ASN A 426 19.67 -2.02 10.98
N GLN A 427 20.42 -2.01 9.88
CA GLN A 427 20.35 -0.93 8.90
C GLN A 427 18.95 -0.89 8.28
N LYS A 428 18.22 0.22 8.48
CA LYS A 428 16.84 0.40 8.02
C LYS A 428 16.74 0.85 6.55
N ASP A 429 17.62 1.78 6.16
CA ASP A 429 17.53 2.44 4.86
C ASP A 429 18.15 1.59 3.75
N ILE A 430 17.45 1.52 2.61
CA ILE A 430 17.93 0.80 1.41
C ILE A 430 18.75 1.74 0.52
N LEU A 431 18.21 2.90 0.15
CA LEU A 431 18.89 3.87 -0.71
C LEU A 431 19.96 4.62 0.09
N ILE A 432 21.18 4.72 -0.44
CA ILE A 432 22.23 5.56 0.13
C ILE A 432 22.33 6.87 -0.66
N THR A 433 22.51 6.76 -1.99
CA THR A 433 22.61 7.91 -2.89
C THR A 433 21.86 7.68 -4.19
N CYS A 434 21.39 8.76 -4.81
CA CYS A 434 20.77 8.75 -6.13
C CYS A 434 21.23 9.97 -6.94
N GLY A 435 21.55 9.76 -8.23
CA GLY A 435 21.82 10.80 -9.23
C GLY A 435 20.91 10.63 -10.45
N ILE A 436 20.67 11.72 -11.17
CA ILE A 436 19.81 11.72 -12.37
C ILE A 436 20.65 12.13 -13.58
N LEU A 437 20.71 11.25 -14.57
CA LEU A 437 21.46 11.47 -15.81
C LEU A 437 20.52 11.54 -17.01
N LEU A 438 20.76 12.53 -17.87
CA LEU A 438 20.09 12.72 -19.15
C LEU A 438 21.16 12.76 -20.25
N ASP A 439 21.11 11.82 -21.19
CA ASP A 439 22.10 11.63 -22.26
C ASP A 439 23.56 11.58 -21.75
N GLY A 440 23.78 10.94 -20.60
CA GLY A 440 25.09 10.80 -19.95
C GLY A 440 25.59 12.06 -19.24
N LYS A 441 24.79 13.13 -19.18
CA LYS A 441 25.09 14.34 -18.39
C LYS A 441 24.25 14.37 -17.12
N TYR A 442 24.84 14.83 -16.02
CA TYR A 442 24.11 15.00 -14.76
C TYR A 442 23.09 16.13 -14.89
N ARG A 443 21.82 15.78 -14.77
CA ARG A 443 20.75 16.74 -14.48
C ARG A 443 20.70 17.04 -12.99
N GLU A 444 20.87 16.01 -12.18
CA GLU A 444 21.03 16.12 -10.73
C GLU A 444 22.25 15.30 -10.35
N THR A 445 23.23 15.91 -9.69
CA THR A 445 24.41 15.18 -9.22
C THR A 445 24.02 14.15 -8.17
N THR A 446 24.85 13.15 -7.95
CA THR A 446 24.59 12.12 -6.94
C THR A 446 24.44 12.73 -5.54
N MET A 447 23.23 12.68 -5.00
CA MET A 447 22.86 13.24 -3.70
C MET A 447 22.51 12.12 -2.70
N PRO A 448 22.67 12.35 -1.39
CA PRO A 448 22.26 11.39 -0.37
C PRO A 448 20.73 11.24 -0.31
N ARG A 449 20.26 10.08 0.19
CA ARG A 449 18.83 9.74 0.29
C ARG A 449 17.96 10.84 0.91
N GLY A 450 18.49 11.58 1.88
CA GLY A 450 17.76 12.60 2.64
C GLY A 450 17.27 13.77 1.78
N VAL A 451 17.89 14.02 0.63
CA VAL A 451 17.41 15.03 -0.33
C VAL A 451 16.07 14.60 -0.90
N PHE A 452 15.96 13.37 -1.40
CA PHE A 452 14.74 12.84 -2.02
C PHE A 452 13.69 12.41 -1.00
N ASP A 453 14.11 12.10 0.24
CA ASP A 453 13.22 11.64 1.31
C ASP A 453 12.67 12.79 2.16
N TYR A 454 13.43 13.86 2.37
CA TYR A 454 13.02 14.97 3.24
C TYR A 454 12.94 16.31 2.51
N VAL A 455 13.99 16.71 1.77
CA VAL A 455 14.08 18.06 1.19
C VAL A 455 13.06 18.27 0.07
N GLU A 456 12.95 17.31 -0.85
CA GLU A 456 11.97 17.35 -1.95
C GLU A 456 10.52 17.35 -1.43
N LYS A 457 10.25 16.52 -0.41
CA LYS A 457 8.93 16.45 0.21
C LYS A 457 8.57 17.77 0.89
N TYR A 458 9.48 18.31 1.69
CA TYR A 458 9.25 19.54 2.45
C TYR A 458 8.93 20.74 1.56
N THR A 459 9.54 20.81 0.38
CA THR A 459 9.45 22.00 -0.49
C THR A 459 8.31 21.95 -1.51
N ARG A 460 7.94 20.76 -2.01
CA ARG A 460 7.05 20.61 -3.18
C ARG A 460 5.80 19.76 -2.95
N THR A 461 5.65 19.17 -1.76
CA THR A 461 4.55 18.25 -1.46
C THR A 461 3.75 18.73 -0.26
N GLY A 462 2.45 18.38 -0.21
CA GLY A 462 1.55 18.78 0.87
C GLY A 462 1.60 17.86 2.11
N GLY A 463 2.15 16.65 1.96
CA GLY A 463 2.11 15.58 2.97
C GLY A 463 3.48 15.15 3.48
N CYS A 464 3.46 14.36 4.55
CA CYS A 464 4.64 13.70 5.10
C CYS A 464 4.60 12.22 4.69
N ALA A 465 5.14 11.94 3.50
CA ALA A 465 5.16 10.58 2.95
C ALA A 465 6.04 9.65 3.81
N LYS A 466 5.69 8.36 3.84
CA LYS A 466 6.43 7.34 4.62
C LYS A 466 7.92 7.32 4.24
N GLU A 467 8.77 7.02 5.22
CA GLU A 467 10.21 6.86 4.99
C GLU A 467 10.46 5.70 4.02
N GLY A 468 11.38 5.90 3.07
CA GLY A 468 11.66 4.95 1.98
C GLY A 468 10.82 5.16 0.71
N LEU A 469 9.78 6.01 0.75
CA LEU A 469 9.14 6.54 -0.44
C LEU A 469 9.83 7.84 -0.86
N TYR A 470 10.65 7.79 -1.89
CA TYR A 470 11.41 8.92 -2.41
C TYR A 470 10.62 9.66 -3.49
N CYS A 471 10.87 10.96 -3.65
CA CYS A 471 10.30 11.73 -4.75
C CYS A 471 11.32 12.68 -5.37
N TYR A 472 11.09 13.01 -6.63
CA TYR A 472 11.80 14.07 -7.34
C TYR A 472 10.82 14.84 -8.21
N ASN A 473 10.78 16.16 -8.05
CA ASN A 473 9.74 16.98 -8.65
C ASN A 473 10.33 17.95 -9.67
N PHE A 474 9.82 17.89 -10.91
CA PHE A 474 10.09 18.92 -11.93
C PHE A 474 9.10 20.09 -11.83
N CYS A 475 8.01 19.92 -11.06
CA CYS A 475 6.98 20.92 -10.78
C CYS A 475 7.22 21.64 -9.44
N LEU A 476 6.59 22.81 -9.28
CA LEU A 476 6.63 23.57 -8.03
C LEU A 476 5.64 23.07 -6.96
N ASP A 477 4.55 22.42 -7.39
CA ASP A 477 3.51 21.85 -6.52
C ASP A 477 3.02 20.53 -7.12
N THR A 478 2.99 19.49 -6.29
CA THR A 478 2.55 18.12 -6.65
C THR A 478 1.08 17.87 -6.39
N SER A 479 0.40 18.75 -5.64
CA SER A 479 -0.97 18.58 -5.17
C SER A 479 -1.94 18.15 -6.29
N PRO A 480 -2.67 17.03 -6.12
CA PRO A 480 -3.65 16.56 -7.10
C PRO A 480 -4.92 17.42 -7.13
N LEU A 481 -5.11 18.32 -6.16
CA LEU A 481 -6.27 19.21 -6.05
C LEU A 481 -6.08 20.48 -6.89
N THR A 482 -4.84 20.82 -7.25
CA THR A 482 -4.49 21.97 -8.07
C THR A 482 -4.53 21.59 -9.55
N TYR A 483 -5.38 22.24 -10.35
CA TYR A 483 -5.45 21.99 -11.80
C TYR A 483 -4.29 22.60 -12.58
N GLN A 484 -3.80 23.77 -12.14
CA GLN A 484 -2.82 24.54 -12.89
C GLN A 484 -1.45 23.84 -12.88
N PRO A 485 -0.85 23.52 -14.04
CA PRO A 485 0.51 22.99 -14.09
C PRO A 485 1.52 24.04 -13.62
N SER A 486 2.54 23.58 -12.90
CA SER A 486 3.57 24.41 -12.26
C SER A 486 5.00 23.99 -12.60
N GLY A 487 5.18 23.23 -13.68
CA GLY A 487 6.48 22.79 -14.19
C GLY A 487 6.45 21.35 -14.70
N ALA A 488 7.22 21.10 -15.76
CA ALA A 488 7.43 19.77 -16.33
C ALA A 488 8.67 19.81 -17.24
N ILE A 489 9.28 18.65 -17.46
CA ILE A 489 10.38 18.45 -18.40
C ILE A 489 9.92 17.56 -19.55
N ASN A 490 10.32 17.88 -20.78
CA ASN A 490 10.07 17.02 -21.93
C ASN A 490 11.15 15.93 -22.02
N LEU A 491 10.87 14.74 -21.47
CA LEU A 491 11.82 13.63 -21.53
C LEU A 491 11.90 12.95 -22.89
N GLY A 492 10.96 13.22 -23.80
CA GLY A 492 11.02 12.76 -25.19
C GLY A 492 12.15 13.37 -26.01
N MET A 493 12.83 14.41 -25.51
CA MET A 493 13.96 15.05 -26.18
C MET A 493 15.31 14.41 -25.83
N PHE A 494 15.35 13.49 -24.87
CA PHE A 494 16.56 12.78 -24.46
C PHE A 494 16.49 11.33 -24.93
N GLN A 495 17.61 10.79 -25.42
CA GLN A 495 17.68 9.40 -25.87
C GLN A 495 17.86 8.42 -24.70
N LYS A 496 18.53 8.86 -23.64
CA LYS A 496 18.80 8.08 -22.43
C LYS A 496 18.44 8.88 -21.18
N VAL A 497 17.51 8.35 -20.41
CA VAL A 497 17.18 8.81 -19.06
C VAL A 497 17.57 7.71 -18.09
N GLU A 498 18.46 8.02 -17.14
CA GLU A 498 19.04 7.04 -16.23
C GLU A 498 19.05 7.56 -14.78
N LEU A 499 18.76 6.68 -13.83
CA LEU A 499 18.94 6.90 -12.40
C LEU A 499 20.17 6.14 -11.92
N GLU A 500 21.18 6.86 -11.46
CA GLU A 500 22.37 6.28 -10.83
C GLU A 500 22.07 6.04 -9.36
N ILE A 501 21.80 4.79 -8.99
CA ILE A 501 21.34 4.40 -7.66
C ILE A 501 22.44 3.63 -6.95
N ASN A 502 22.70 3.99 -5.70
CA ASN A 502 23.56 3.22 -4.80
C ASN A 502 22.73 2.72 -3.61
N THR A 503 22.62 1.40 -3.47
CA THR A 503 21.91 0.78 -2.34
C THR A 503 22.88 0.29 -1.27
N PHE A 504 22.37 0.12 -0.05
CA PHE A 504 23.05 -0.63 0.99
C PHE A 504 23.37 -2.06 0.52
N ALA A 505 24.46 -2.62 1.03
CA ALA A 505 24.87 -3.99 0.73
C ALA A 505 24.28 -4.93 1.79
N PRO A 506 23.35 -5.83 1.43
CA PRO A 506 22.76 -6.77 2.38
C PRO A 506 23.78 -7.82 2.84
N GLN A 507 23.38 -8.67 3.78
CA GLN A 507 24.24 -9.72 4.28
C GLN A 507 24.62 -10.72 3.18
N ILE A 508 25.88 -11.13 3.18
CA ILE A 508 26.38 -12.17 2.27
C ILE A 508 25.81 -13.50 2.73
N ASP A 509 25.18 -14.23 1.81
CA ASP A 509 24.70 -15.57 2.06
C ASP A 509 25.90 -16.52 2.18
N ARG A 510 26.30 -16.87 3.41
CA ARG A 510 27.48 -17.70 3.67
C ARG A 510 27.31 -19.15 3.23
N GLU A 511 26.09 -19.63 3.08
CA GLU A 511 25.80 -21.00 2.65
C GLU A 511 25.65 -21.07 1.13
N GLY A 512 24.86 -20.17 0.54
CA GLY A 512 24.64 -20.08 -0.91
C GLY A 512 25.79 -19.46 -1.71
N SER A 513 26.73 -18.76 -1.05
CA SER A 513 27.92 -18.19 -1.70
C SER A 513 29.19 -19.03 -1.55
N LYS A 514 29.12 -20.25 -1.01
CA LYS A 514 30.27 -21.16 -0.92
C LYS A 514 30.81 -21.45 -2.32
N PHE A 515 32.12 -21.33 -2.50
CA PHE A 515 32.79 -21.75 -3.72
C PHE A 515 33.75 -22.88 -3.38
N ASP A 516 33.63 -23.98 -4.09
CA ASP A 516 34.51 -25.12 -3.88
C ASP A 516 35.78 -24.94 -4.72
N ILE A 517 36.93 -24.99 -4.05
CA ILE A 517 38.23 -25.02 -4.71
C ILE A 517 38.62 -26.48 -4.87
N ILE A 518 38.68 -26.96 -6.11
CA ILE A 518 39.16 -28.29 -6.44
C ILE A 518 40.69 -28.23 -6.44
N CYS A 519 41.31 -28.82 -5.43
CA CYS A 519 42.76 -28.90 -5.30
C CYS A 519 43.33 -30.21 -5.87
N ASP A 520 44.58 -30.16 -6.30
CA ASP A 520 45.38 -31.32 -6.66
C ASP A 520 45.60 -32.21 -5.44
N ALA A 521 45.24 -33.49 -5.55
CA ALA A 521 45.31 -34.44 -4.45
C ALA A 521 46.75 -34.71 -3.94
N VAL A 522 47.78 -34.38 -4.72
CA VAL A 522 49.19 -34.66 -4.38
C VAL A 522 49.96 -33.40 -4.00
N THR A 523 49.68 -32.27 -4.66
CA THR A 523 50.43 -31.01 -4.42
C THR A 523 49.67 -29.96 -3.62
N GLY A 524 48.36 -30.12 -3.41
CA GLY A 524 47.52 -29.14 -2.70
C GLY A 524 47.31 -27.83 -3.46
N ASN A 525 47.80 -27.72 -4.69
CA ASN A 525 47.62 -26.54 -5.54
C ASN A 525 46.19 -26.51 -6.09
N ALA A 526 45.59 -25.31 -6.15
CA ALA A 526 44.25 -25.13 -6.72
C ALA A 526 44.25 -25.39 -8.23
N ILE A 527 43.47 -26.38 -8.70
CA ILE A 527 43.37 -26.76 -10.12
C ILE A 527 42.16 -26.08 -10.78
N ALA A 528 41.03 -26.00 -10.07
CA ALA A 528 39.81 -25.40 -10.58
C ALA A 528 38.95 -24.84 -9.45
N VAL A 529 38.06 -23.91 -9.79
CA VAL A 529 37.06 -23.38 -8.86
C VAL A 529 35.68 -23.69 -9.43
N ASN A 530 34.84 -24.36 -8.65
CA ASN A 530 33.43 -24.56 -8.97
C ASN A 530 32.61 -23.49 -8.23
N LYS A 531 32.09 -22.51 -8.98
CA LYS A 531 31.26 -21.43 -8.45
C LYS A 531 29.86 -21.53 -9.05
N GLN A 532 28.89 -21.97 -8.24
CA GLN A 532 27.46 -21.92 -8.58
C GLN A 532 26.77 -20.72 -7.92
N ASN A 533 27.43 -19.55 -7.82
CA ASN A 533 26.87 -18.41 -7.11
C ASN A 533 26.02 -17.53 -8.04
N TRP A 534 24.73 -17.85 -8.17
CA TRP A 534 23.75 -16.91 -8.72
C TRP A 534 23.25 -15.91 -7.66
N ARG A 535 23.48 -16.18 -6.36
CA ARG A 535 23.03 -15.35 -5.23
C ARG A 535 24.18 -15.08 -4.25
N LEU A 536 24.74 -13.87 -4.29
CA LEU A 536 25.80 -13.43 -3.38
C LEU A 536 25.25 -12.99 -2.01
N PHE A 537 24.04 -12.45 -2.00
CA PHE A 537 23.39 -11.89 -0.82
C PHE A 537 22.12 -12.65 -0.46
N GLU A 538 21.79 -12.68 0.82
CA GLU A 538 20.56 -13.33 1.31
C GLU A 538 19.30 -12.75 0.66
N TYR A 539 19.31 -11.48 0.26
CA TYR A 539 18.25 -10.84 -0.50
C TYR A 539 18.83 -9.71 -1.34
N THR A 540 18.05 -9.26 -2.33
CA THR A 540 18.35 -8.09 -3.16
C THR A 540 17.19 -7.11 -3.06
N TYR A 541 17.27 -5.96 -3.74
CA TYR A 541 16.18 -4.98 -3.74
C TYR A 541 15.47 -4.92 -5.08
N ASN A 542 14.16 -4.69 -5.04
CA ASN A 542 13.35 -4.33 -6.20
C ASN A 542 12.98 -2.86 -6.08
N MET A 543 12.98 -2.15 -7.19
CA MET A 543 12.58 -0.75 -7.27
C MET A 543 11.30 -0.62 -8.09
N VAL A 544 10.35 0.14 -7.57
CA VAL A 544 9.14 0.55 -8.30
C VAL A 544 9.17 2.06 -8.42
N LEU A 545 9.03 2.55 -9.65
CA LEU A 545 8.97 3.97 -9.96
C LEU A 545 7.65 4.31 -10.64
N PHE A 546 6.98 5.33 -10.09
CA PHE A 546 5.81 5.98 -10.65
C PHE A 546 6.21 7.29 -11.30
N GLU A 547 5.77 7.49 -12.52
CA GLU A 547 6.01 8.69 -13.30
C GLU A 547 4.68 9.34 -13.67
N GLU A 548 4.52 10.61 -13.31
CA GLU A 548 3.35 11.41 -13.67
C GLU A 548 3.65 12.26 -14.91
N ARG A 549 2.84 12.10 -15.95
CA ARG A 549 2.96 12.81 -17.22
C ARG A 549 1.72 13.64 -17.50
N TYR A 550 1.89 14.83 -18.05
CA TYR A 550 0.77 15.56 -18.61
C TYR A 550 0.33 14.96 -19.93
N ASN A 551 -0.98 14.75 -20.07
CA ASN A 551 -1.62 14.40 -21.32
C ASN A 551 -2.90 15.24 -21.49
N VAL A 552 -3.39 15.34 -22.73
CA VAL A 552 -4.59 16.10 -23.04
C VAL A 552 -5.70 15.12 -23.39
N LEU A 553 -6.80 15.21 -22.66
CA LEU A 553 -8.02 14.44 -22.89
C LEU A 553 -9.04 15.35 -23.59
N SER A 554 -9.51 14.93 -24.76
CA SER A 554 -10.44 15.70 -25.58
C SER A 554 -11.76 14.96 -25.79
N PHE A 555 -12.86 15.68 -25.69
CA PHE A 555 -14.23 15.21 -25.95
C PHE A 555 -14.75 16.01 -27.14
N ILE A 556 -14.78 15.37 -28.31
CA ILE A 556 -15.10 16.02 -29.58
C ILE A 556 -16.10 15.14 -30.33
N GLY A 557 -17.20 15.72 -30.78
CA GLY A 557 -18.19 15.03 -31.62
C GLY A 557 -18.78 13.76 -31.00
N GLY A 558 -18.99 13.72 -29.68
CA GLY A 558 -19.55 12.55 -28.99
C GLY A 558 -18.55 11.42 -28.70
N SER A 559 -17.26 11.64 -28.97
CA SER A 559 -16.16 10.70 -28.76
C SER A 559 -15.11 11.28 -27.82
N VAL A 560 -14.35 10.41 -27.16
CA VAL A 560 -13.25 10.80 -26.28
C VAL A 560 -11.94 10.17 -26.75
N GLY A 561 -10.84 10.91 -26.62
CA GLY A 561 -9.51 10.40 -26.93
C GLY A 561 -8.42 11.21 -26.22
N THR A 562 -7.27 10.57 -26.02
CA THR A 562 -6.05 11.22 -25.54
C THR A 562 -5.23 11.72 -26.72
N LEU A 563 -4.57 12.88 -26.56
CA LEU A 563 -3.72 13.46 -27.60
C LEU A 563 -2.50 12.58 -27.88
N TYR A 564 -1.86 12.09 -26.82
CA TYR A 564 -0.78 11.12 -26.91
C TYR A 564 -1.29 9.75 -26.50
N ALA A 565 -1.06 8.75 -27.35
CA ALA A 565 -1.30 7.36 -27.01
C ALA A 565 -0.34 6.92 -25.91
N ARG A 566 -0.83 6.04 -25.03
CA ARG A 566 -0.08 5.48 -23.92
C ARG A 566 0.98 4.49 -24.38
#